data_AF-A0A5K0XSB0-F1
#
_entry.id   AF-A0A5K0XSB0-F1
#
_cell.length_a   1.000
_cell.length_b   1.000
_cell.length_c   1.000
_cell.angle_alpha   90.00
_cell.angle_beta   90.00
_cell.angle_gamma   90.00
#
_symmetry.space_group_name_H-M   'P 1'
#
loop_
_entity.id
_entity.type
_entity.pdbx_description
1 polymer ?
#
loop_
_entity_poly.entity_id
_entity_poly.type
_entity_poly.pdbx_seq_one_letter_code
_entity_poly.pdbx_strand_id
1 'polypeptide(L)' 'LRGTGKYDKSFEDGIYSCAGCGTPLYRSTTKFNSGCGWPAFYEGLPGAINRS' A
#
# COMPACT_ATOMS: atom_id res chain seq x y z
N LEU A 1 9.89 14.20 -9.84
CA LEU A 1 8.52 14.68 -9.55
C LEU A 1 7.94 13.89 -8.37
N ARG A 2 8.09 14.41 -7.14
CA ARG A 2 7.46 13.82 -5.93
C ARG A 2 5.94 14.00 -6.04
N GLY A 3 5.15 12.95 -5.78
CA GLY A 3 3.68 13.03 -5.75
C GLY A 3 2.94 12.77 -7.07
N THR A 4 3.56 12.12 -8.06
CA THR A 4 2.90 11.70 -9.32
C THR A 4 2.58 10.20 -9.39
N GLY A 5 2.86 9.45 -8.32
CA GLY A 5 2.53 8.02 -8.28
C GLY A 5 1.03 7.84 -8.47
N LYS A 6 0.61 7.13 -9.54
CA LYS A 6 -0.78 6.84 -9.88
C LYS A 6 -1.60 6.30 -8.69
N TYR A 7 -0.93 5.65 -7.73
CA TYR A 7 -1.52 5.04 -6.55
C TYR A 7 -1.44 5.89 -5.26
N ASP A 8 -0.77 7.04 -5.29
CA ASP A 8 -0.58 7.91 -4.12
C ASP A 8 -1.94 8.45 -3.63
N LYS A 9 -2.80 8.88 -4.56
CA LYS A 9 -4.15 9.41 -4.29
C LYS A 9 -5.30 8.46 -4.60
N SER A 10 -5.02 7.23 -5.05
CA SER A 10 -6.08 6.22 -5.21
C SER A 10 -6.41 5.63 -3.84
N PHE A 11 -7.64 5.82 -3.40
CA PHE A 11 -8.21 5.21 -2.19
C PHE A 11 -9.34 4.25 -2.55
N GLU A 12 -9.29 3.68 -3.76
CA GLU A 12 -10.22 2.64 -4.17
C GLU A 12 -10.13 1.44 -3.22
N ASP A 13 -11.29 0.89 -2.89
CA ASP A 13 -11.39 -0.28 -2.04
C ASP A 13 -10.80 -1.51 -2.73
N GLY A 14 -9.87 -2.17 -2.05
CA GLY A 14 -9.15 -3.29 -2.63
C GLY A 14 -7.98 -3.80 -1.80
N ILE A 15 -7.20 -4.69 -2.41
CA ILE A 15 -6.02 -5.30 -1.80
C ILE A 15 -4.80 -4.99 -2.67
N TYR A 16 -3.78 -4.40 -2.05
CA TYR A 16 -2.49 -4.16 -2.66
C TYR A 16 -1.67 -5.44 -2.57
N SER A 17 -1.47 -6.06 -3.72
CA SER A 17 -0.73 -7.32 -3.85
C SER A 17 0.67 -7.08 -4.36
N CYS A 18 1.60 -7.96 -4.00
CA CYS A 18 2.98 -7.93 -4.50
C CYS A 18 2.98 -8.03 -6.03
N ALA A 19 3.64 -7.07 -6.69
CA ALA A 19 3.73 -7.07 -8.15
C ALA A 19 4.53 -8.25 -8.72
N GLY A 20 5.39 -8.90 -7.91
CA GLY A 20 6.20 -10.03 -8.34
C GLY A 20 5.52 -11.39 -8.16
N CYS A 21 4.91 -11.64 -6.99
CA CYS A 21 4.32 -12.94 -6.65
C CYS A 21 2.79 -12.93 -6.51
N GLY A 22 2.15 -11.77 -6.58
CA GLY A 22 0.70 -11.65 -6.42
C GLY A 22 0.19 -11.82 -4.99
N THR A 23 1.08 -12.02 -4.00
CA THR A 23 0.66 -12.18 -2.60
C THR A 23 0.00 -10.90 -2.08
N PRO A 24 -1.19 -10.99 -1.45
CA PRO A 24 -1.85 -9.83 -0.86
C PRO A 24 -1.06 -9.30 0.34
N LEU A 25 -0.65 -8.02 0.31
CA LEU A 25 0.21 -7.42 1.33
C LEU A 25 -0.52 -6.40 2.21
N TYR A 26 -1.29 -5.50 1.61
CA TYR A 26 -1.95 -4.41 2.32
C TYR A 26 -3.41 -4.25 1.88
N ARG A 27 -4.25 -3.73 2.78
CA ARG A 27 -5.64 -3.40 2.47
C ARG A 27 -5.75 -1.90 2.17
N SER A 28 -6.62 -1.52 1.23
CA SER A 28 -6.93 -0.11 0.95
C SER A 28 -7.32 0.68 2.20
N THR A 29 -8.04 0.05 3.12
CA THR A 29 -8.50 0.66 4.38
C THR A 29 -7.36 1.05 5.31
N THR A 30 -6.19 0.42 5.18
CA THR A 30 -5.01 0.73 6.00
C THR A 30 -4.10 1.76 5.33
N LYS A 31 -4.45 2.21 4.12
CA LYS A 31 -3.74 3.24 3.37
C LYS A 31 -4.06 4.62 3.92
N PHE A 32 -3.03 5.44 4.11
CA PHE A 32 -3.18 6.83 4.54
C PHE A 32 -2.29 7.76 3.73
N ASN A 33 -2.65 9.04 3.67
CA ASN A 33 -1.84 10.05 3.00
C ASN A 33 -0.70 10.49 3.93
N SER A 34 0.52 10.05 3.63
CA SER A 34 1.72 10.44 4.38
C SER A 34 2.27 11.82 3.98
N GLY A 35 1.84 12.38 2.85
CA GLY A 35 2.41 13.61 2.28
C GLY A 35 3.82 13.46 1.69
N CYS A 36 4.41 12.26 1.74
CA CYS A 36 5.77 11.99 1.24
C CYS A 36 5.83 11.78 -0.29
N GLY A 37 4.67 11.57 -0.94
CA GLY A 37 4.52 11.27 -2.36
C GLY A 37 4.65 9.80 -2.73
N TRP A 38 4.53 8.91 -1.73
CA TRP A 38 4.50 7.45 -1.86
C TRP A 38 3.31 6.87 -1.07
N PRO A 39 2.69 5.78 -1.56
CA PRO A 39 1.60 5.12 -0.85
C PRO A 39 2.10 4.59 0.50
N ALA A 40 1.44 5.01 1.57
CA ALA A 40 1.78 4.61 2.93
C ALA A 40 0.63 3.79 3.54
N PHE A 41 0.98 2.76 4.30
CA PHE A 41 0.05 1.86 4.97
C PHE A 41 0.48 1.69 6.42
N TYR A 42 -0.44 1.83 7.37
CA TYR A 42 -0.11 1.66 8.79
C TYR A 42 -0.13 0.19 9.23
N GLU A 43 -0.91 -0.65 8.53
CA GLU A 43 -1.07 -2.06 8.82
C GLU A 43 -1.02 -2.91 7.55
N GLY A 44 -0.29 -4.03 7.62
CA GLY A 44 -0.26 -5.05 6.58
C GLY A 44 -1.10 -6.26 6.98
N LEU A 45 -1.41 -7.12 6.01
CA LEU A 45 -2.17 -8.33 6.26
C LEU A 45 -1.40 -9.28 7.19
N PRO A 46 -2.09 -9.96 8.13
CA PRO A 46 -1.44 -10.87 9.08
C PRO A 46 -0.72 -11.99 8.33
N GLY A 47 0.55 -12.19 8.65
CA GLY A 47 1.42 -13.19 8.01
C GLY A 47 1.93 -12.82 6.62
N ALA A 48 1.50 -11.69 6.03
CA ALA A 48 1.93 -11.28 4.70
C ALA A 48 3.29 -10.57 4.69
N ILE A 49 3.72 -10.00 5.82
CA ILE A 49 4.93 -9.20 5.93
C ILE A 49 5.75 -9.69 7.11
N ASN A 50 6.96 -10.18 6.84
CA ASN A 50 7.95 -10.45 7.88
C ASN A 50 8.76 -9.17 8.13
N ARG A 51 8.71 -8.64 9.35
CA ARG A 51 9.54 -7.51 9.79
C ARG A 51 10.62 -8.09 10.70
N SER A 52 11.78 -8.38 10.13
CA SER A 52 13.00 -8.80 10.84
C SER A 52 13.73 -7.60 11.42
#